data_AF-A0A382JW49-F1
#
_entry.id   AF-A0A382JW49-F1
#
_cell.length_a   1.000
_cell.length_b   1.000
_cell.length_c   1.000
_cell.angle_alpha   90.00
_cell.angle_beta   90.00
_cell.angle_gamma   90.00
#
_symmetry.space_group_name_H-M   'P 1'
#
loop_
_entity.id
_entity.type
_entity.pdbx_description
1 polymer ?
#
loop_
_entity_poly.entity_id
_entity_poly.type
_entity_poly.pdbx_seq_one_letter_code
_entity_poly.pdbx_strand_id
1 'polypeptide(L)'
;EHGWHCTSTIGTIGAAASAARVLGLDAEATTRALSIAASEASGLKENFGTMVKPLQGGLAARNGVLAALLAQEGFSASARAIDGSQGFLVAMQSEKTDISSALVELGQRWEILEGGITVKLYPSCAATHPTIDTLLDLRAELDLVPDAIESIEVFVDPVTPTVLIYDRPQTGLQGKFSLHYCAAAAVAFGDIGIETFELAAMQTPSVVNLVSRVVMCADENVGRNVAPLTQARIVVRLRDGRTIERFVDGARGYPKKPATSGELNQKFRSCGERAIPAASVSKALHYIQNLSDEGYSVGQLVTMLTTSETCEEKGSS
;
A
#
# COMPACT_ATOMS: atom_id res chain seq x y z
N GLU A 1 16.92 -1.06 -2.95
CA GLU A 1 16.26 -1.66 -1.76
C GLU A 1 16.77 -3.06 -1.34
N HIS A 2 17.77 -3.70 -1.97
CA HIS A 2 18.49 -4.91 -1.45
C HIS A 2 17.66 -6.01 -0.72
N GLY A 3 16.38 -6.22 -1.06
CA GLY A 3 15.48 -7.16 -0.39
C GLY A 3 14.74 -6.63 0.86
N TRP A 4 15.05 -5.43 1.33
CA TRP A 4 14.37 -4.78 2.45
C TRP A 4 12.98 -4.27 2.07
N HIS A 5 12.04 -4.39 3.00
CA HIS A 5 10.70 -3.82 2.86
C HIS A 5 10.63 -2.43 3.50
N CYS A 6 10.61 -1.38 2.68
CA CYS A 6 10.64 0.02 3.14
C CYS A 6 9.51 0.40 4.11
N THR A 7 8.31 -0.18 3.93
CA THR A 7 7.17 0.04 4.83
C THR A 7 7.53 -0.21 6.29
N SER A 8 8.36 -1.23 6.57
CA SER A 8 8.69 -1.59 7.93
C SER A 8 10.04 -1.05 8.38
N THR A 9 11.01 -0.85 7.48
CA THR A 9 12.28 -0.24 7.86
C THR A 9 12.13 1.27 8.12
N ILE A 10 11.78 2.06 7.10
CA ILE A 10 11.59 3.51 7.22
C ILE A 10 10.34 3.83 8.05
N GLY A 11 9.28 3.02 7.92
CA GLY A 11 8.05 3.22 8.68
C GLY A 11 8.21 3.11 10.20
N THR A 12 9.18 2.32 10.69
CA THR A 12 9.48 2.25 12.14
C THR A 12 9.99 3.58 12.66
N ILE A 13 10.89 4.23 11.91
CA ILE A 13 11.46 5.54 12.25
C ILE A 13 10.36 6.63 12.15
N GLY A 14 9.53 6.60 11.10
CA GLY A 14 8.39 7.52 10.95
C GLY A 14 7.34 7.37 12.07
N ALA A 15 7.07 6.15 12.51
CA ALA A 15 6.19 5.88 13.64
C ALA A 15 6.77 6.43 14.95
N ALA A 16 8.09 6.29 15.18
CA ALA A 16 8.76 6.88 16.34
C ALA A 16 8.71 8.42 16.33
N ALA A 17 8.96 9.05 15.18
CA ALA A 17 8.83 10.50 15.03
C ALA A 17 7.42 10.99 15.38
N SER A 18 6.40 10.28 14.88
CA SER A 18 5.00 10.60 15.14
C SER A 18 4.64 10.43 16.62
N ALA A 19 5.06 9.32 17.24
CA ALA A 19 4.81 9.05 18.65
C ALA A 19 5.54 10.05 19.56
N ALA A 20 6.81 10.38 19.28
CA ALA A 20 7.57 11.39 20.02
C ALA A 20 6.87 12.76 19.99
N ARG A 21 6.33 13.15 18.83
CA ARG A 21 5.55 14.39 18.68
C ARG A 21 4.26 14.37 19.50
N VAL A 22 3.50 13.26 19.48
CA VAL A 22 2.27 13.11 20.27
C VAL A 22 2.55 13.15 21.77
N LEU A 23 3.65 12.55 22.22
CA LEU A 23 4.08 12.55 23.61
C LEU A 23 4.70 13.88 24.08
N GLY A 24 4.94 14.83 23.16
CA GLY A 24 5.57 16.11 23.49
C GLY A 24 7.03 16.00 23.92
N LEU A 25 7.77 15.01 23.39
CA LEU A 25 9.19 14.83 23.71
C LEU A 25 10.02 16.01 23.20
N ASP A 26 11.06 16.38 23.96
CA ASP A 26 12.03 17.39 23.54
C ASP A 26 12.97 16.86 22.44
N ALA A 27 13.89 17.70 21.96
CA ALA A 27 14.80 17.36 20.88
C ALA A 27 15.76 16.21 21.22
N GLU A 28 16.22 16.13 22.47
CA GLU A 28 17.15 15.09 22.91
C GLU A 28 16.44 13.74 23.02
N ALA A 29 15.28 13.72 23.68
CA ALA A 29 14.43 12.53 23.79
C ALA A 29 13.92 12.07 22.42
N THR A 30 13.56 12.98 21.52
CA THR A 30 13.20 12.64 20.13
C THR A 30 14.38 12.01 19.39
N THR A 31 15.59 12.55 19.55
CA THR A 31 16.80 11.95 18.96
C THR A 31 17.02 10.53 19.45
N ARG A 32 16.84 10.28 20.76
CA ARG A 32 16.91 8.92 21.33
C ARG A 32 15.82 8.00 20.77
N ALA A 33 14.58 8.47 20.67
CA ALA A 33 13.47 7.68 20.11
C ALA A 33 13.75 7.23 18.67
N LEU A 34 14.18 8.15 17.81
CA LEU A 34 14.55 7.83 16.42
C LEU A 34 15.73 6.84 16.35
N SER A 35 16.68 6.98 17.28
CA SER A 35 17.86 6.12 17.34
C SER A 35 17.56 4.70 17.82
N ILE A 36 16.65 4.54 18.79
CA ILE A 36 16.15 3.24 19.23
C ILE A 36 15.36 2.59 18.09
N ALA A 37 14.46 3.34 17.45
CA ALA A 37 13.68 2.86 16.31
C ALA A 37 14.54 2.42 15.12
N ALA A 38 15.66 3.09 14.86
CA ALA A 38 16.61 2.69 13.82
C ALA A 38 17.19 1.28 14.05
N SER A 39 17.40 0.87 15.30
CA SER A 39 17.87 -0.48 15.66
C SER A 39 16.76 -1.55 15.58
N GLU A 40 15.50 -1.15 15.70
CA GLU A 40 14.32 -2.02 15.65
C GLU A 40 13.71 -2.14 14.24
N ALA A 41 14.21 -1.36 13.29
CA ALA A 41 13.78 -1.34 11.90
C ALA A 41 14.16 -2.64 11.18
N SER A 42 13.18 -3.37 10.65
CA SER A 42 13.39 -4.66 9.98
C SER A 42 12.31 -4.96 8.93
N GLY A 43 12.48 -6.04 8.16
CA GLY A 43 11.45 -6.59 7.25
C GLY A 43 11.95 -6.91 5.84
N LEU A 44 11.49 -8.03 5.29
CA LEU A 44 11.99 -8.59 4.03
C LEU A 44 10.89 -8.71 2.97
N LYS A 45 11.23 -8.36 1.72
CA LYS A 45 10.35 -8.47 0.55
C LYS A 45 10.00 -9.91 0.18
N GLU A 46 10.84 -10.88 0.54
CA GLU A 46 10.58 -12.32 0.32
C GLU A 46 9.25 -12.79 0.95
N ASN A 47 8.75 -12.06 1.94
CA ASN A 47 7.46 -12.35 2.58
C ASN A 47 6.24 -11.77 1.83
N PHE A 48 6.42 -11.16 0.65
CA PHE A 48 5.29 -10.67 -0.15
C PHE A 48 4.39 -11.84 -0.57
N GLY A 49 3.07 -11.65 -0.44
CA GLY A 49 2.09 -12.73 -0.64
C GLY A 49 1.84 -13.63 0.59
N THR A 50 2.49 -13.38 1.73
CA THR A 50 2.24 -14.12 2.98
C THR A 50 1.65 -13.23 4.07
N MET A 51 1.23 -13.84 5.20
CA MET A 51 0.76 -13.11 6.38
C MET A 51 1.87 -12.28 7.06
N VAL A 52 3.14 -12.54 6.77
CA VAL A 52 4.26 -11.79 7.35
C VAL A 52 4.34 -10.38 6.75
N LYS A 53 3.94 -10.17 5.49
CA LYS A 53 3.94 -8.84 4.86
C LYS A 53 3.14 -7.80 5.66
N PRO A 54 1.87 -8.04 6.06
CA PRO A 54 1.14 -7.10 6.91
C PRO A 54 1.68 -7.05 8.35
N LEU A 55 2.16 -8.17 8.90
CA LEU A 55 2.80 -8.20 10.23
C LEU A 55 3.97 -7.21 10.33
N GLN A 56 4.83 -7.15 9.32
CA GLN A 56 5.95 -6.20 9.28
C GLN A 56 5.49 -4.74 9.43
N GLY A 57 4.35 -4.36 8.85
CA GLY A 57 3.78 -3.02 9.03
C GLY A 57 3.24 -2.78 10.45
N GLY A 58 2.61 -3.79 11.05
CA GLY A 58 2.17 -3.74 12.45
C GLY A 58 3.33 -3.64 13.44
N LEU A 59 4.41 -4.39 13.20
CA LEU A 59 5.63 -4.32 13.98
C LEU A 59 6.31 -2.95 13.86
N ALA A 60 6.29 -2.33 12.68
CA ALA A 60 6.84 -0.99 12.52
C ALA A 60 6.12 0.05 13.37
N ALA A 61 4.78 0.01 13.38
CA ALA A 61 3.98 0.87 14.25
C ALA A 61 4.26 0.60 15.74
N ARG A 62 4.24 -0.68 16.16
CA ARG A 62 4.55 -1.10 17.54
C ARG A 62 5.93 -0.61 17.98
N ASN A 63 6.96 -0.88 17.18
CA ASN A 63 8.35 -0.61 17.51
C ASN A 63 8.61 0.90 17.58
N GLY A 64 7.98 1.70 16.70
CA GLY A 64 8.07 3.15 16.78
C GLY A 64 7.48 3.73 18.06
N VAL A 65 6.28 3.27 18.46
CA VAL A 65 5.66 3.68 19.74
C VAL A 65 6.52 3.26 20.92
N LEU A 66 7.00 2.00 20.93
CA LEU A 66 7.87 1.49 21.98
C LEU A 66 9.16 2.32 22.10
N ALA A 67 9.79 2.67 20.98
CA ALA A 67 11.00 3.48 20.96
C ALA A 67 10.80 4.88 21.60
N ALA A 68 9.66 5.52 21.31
CA ALA A 68 9.31 6.80 21.92
C ALA A 68 9.05 6.69 23.43
N LEU A 69 8.36 5.63 23.87
CA LEU A 69 8.14 5.36 25.30
C LEU A 69 9.45 5.07 26.05
N LEU A 70 10.34 4.25 25.47
CA LEU A 70 11.66 4.00 26.05
C LEU A 70 12.48 5.29 26.17
N ALA A 71 12.44 6.15 25.15
CA ALA A 71 13.15 7.43 25.18
C ALA A 71 12.59 8.41 26.22
N GLN A 72 11.27 8.38 26.45
CA GLN A 72 10.59 9.12 27.52
C GLN A 72 11.07 8.67 28.91
N GLU A 73 11.28 7.37 29.10
CA GLU A 73 11.85 6.78 30.32
C GLU A 73 13.38 6.90 30.43
N GLY A 74 14.03 7.60 29.49
CA GLY A 74 15.46 7.92 29.56
C GLY A 74 16.40 6.81 29.07
N PHE A 75 15.93 5.83 28.29
CA PHE A 75 16.83 4.86 27.65
C PHE A 75 17.89 5.57 26.79
N SER A 76 19.15 5.19 27.00
CA SER A 76 20.27 5.73 26.23
C SER A 76 20.33 5.12 24.83
N ALA A 77 20.66 5.93 23.82
CA ALA A 77 20.95 5.49 22.46
C ALA A 77 22.00 6.41 21.82
N SER A 78 22.68 5.93 20.77
CA SER A 78 23.62 6.75 20.01
C SER A 78 22.88 7.85 19.26
N ALA A 79 23.26 9.12 19.44
CA ALA A 79 22.70 10.25 18.68
C ALA A 79 23.02 10.20 17.16
N ARG A 80 23.82 9.24 16.73
CA ARG A 80 24.23 9.01 15.33
C ARG A 80 23.77 7.65 14.82
N ALA A 81 22.74 7.04 15.43
CA ALA A 81 22.28 5.70 15.04
C ALA A 81 21.70 5.65 13.61
N ILE A 82 21.23 6.78 13.05
CA ILE A 82 20.71 6.84 11.67
C ILE A 82 21.85 7.03 10.65
N ASP A 83 22.65 8.08 10.81
CA ASP A 83 23.59 8.61 9.82
C ASP A 83 25.07 8.57 10.29
N GLY A 84 25.36 7.83 11.35
CA GLY A 84 26.73 7.54 11.78
C GLY A 84 27.46 6.59 10.83
N SER A 85 28.79 6.48 10.97
CA SER A 85 29.63 5.61 10.14
C SER A 85 29.28 4.12 10.21
N GLN A 86 28.54 3.70 11.24
CA GLN A 86 27.97 2.35 11.40
C GLN A 86 26.46 2.42 11.64
N GLY A 87 25.81 3.51 11.23
CA GLY A 87 24.38 3.75 11.44
C GLY A 87 23.49 2.99 10.47
N PHE A 88 22.18 3.11 10.67
CA PHE A 88 21.13 2.47 9.88
C PHE A 88 21.32 2.65 8.37
N LEU A 89 21.64 3.86 7.90
CA LEU A 89 21.81 4.12 6.47
C LEU A 89 22.99 3.34 5.87
N VAL A 90 24.08 3.17 6.63
CA VAL A 90 25.23 2.36 6.22
C VAL A 90 24.86 0.87 6.23
N ALA A 91 24.24 0.39 7.30
CA ALA A 91 23.83 -1.01 7.44
C ALA A 91 22.85 -1.46 6.33
N MET A 92 21.98 -0.55 5.90
CA MET A 92 21.01 -0.76 4.84
C MET A 92 21.60 -0.60 3.43
N GLN A 93 22.89 -0.27 3.32
CA GLN A 93 23.59 0.03 2.06
C GLN A 93 22.87 1.12 1.26
N SER A 94 22.49 2.20 1.95
CA SER A 94 21.91 3.38 1.30
C SER A 94 22.94 4.00 0.35
N GLU A 95 22.47 4.44 -0.83
CA GLU A 95 23.32 5.15 -1.80
C GLU A 95 23.84 6.48 -1.23
N LYS A 96 23.07 7.10 -0.34
CA LYS A 96 23.43 8.33 0.36
C LYS A 96 23.31 8.12 1.87
N THR A 97 24.39 8.39 2.59
CA THR A 97 24.46 8.33 4.05
C THR A 97 24.55 9.72 4.68
N ASP A 98 25.04 10.72 3.92
CA ASP A 98 24.92 12.12 4.28
C ASP A 98 23.51 12.63 4.00
N ILE A 99 22.82 13.03 5.05
CA ILE A 99 21.45 13.55 5.01
C ILE A 99 21.38 15.06 5.14
N SER A 100 22.51 15.77 5.24
CA SER A 100 22.56 17.23 5.48
C SER A 100 21.66 18.02 4.54
N SER A 101 21.73 17.72 3.23
CA SER A 101 20.88 18.34 2.21
C SER A 101 19.38 18.10 2.43
N ALA A 102 18.98 16.91 2.88
CA ALA A 102 17.58 16.57 3.16
C ALA A 102 17.05 17.28 4.42
N LEU A 103 17.93 17.72 5.32
CA LEU A 103 17.56 18.42 6.54
C LEU A 103 17.32 19.93 6.34
N VAL A 104 17.84 20.52 5.26
CA VAL A 104 17.74 21.96 4.98
C VAL A 104 16.28 22.43 4.85
N GLU A 105 15.42 21.58 4.29
CA GLU A 105 14.03 21.91 3.97
C GLU A 105 13.05 21.52 5.08
N LEU A 106 13.53 20.99 6.22
CA LEU A 106 12.67 20.58 7.33
C LEU A 106 11.83 21.74 7.87
N GLY A 107 10.52 21.51 7.99
CA GLY A 107 9.55 22.51 8.43
C GLY A 107 9.17 23.56 7.38
N GLN A 108 9.85 23.57 6.22
CA GLN A 108 9.55 24.45 5.10
C GLN A 108 8.81 23.70 3.98
N ARG A 109 9.30 22.49 3.69
CA ARG A 109 8.77 21.63 2.63
C ARG A 109 8.12 20.39 3.23
N TRP A 110 6.95 20.04 2.71
CA TRP A 110 6.18 18.88 3.16
C TRP A 110 5.99 17.92 2.00
N GLU A 111 6.71 16.80 2.01
CA GLU A 111 6.65 15.77 0.96
C GLU A 111 5.22 15.25 0.71
N ILE A 112 4.39 15.21 1.76
CA ILE A 112 2.98 14.81 1.64
C ILE A 112 2.15 15.76 0.75
N LEU A 113 2.51 17.04 0.68
CA LEU A 113 1.84 18.05 -0.14
C LEU A 113 2.38 18.07 -1.57
N GLU A 114 3.69 17.91 -1.74
CA GLU A 114 4.33 17.99 -3.06
C GLU A 114 4.31 16.67 -3.83
N GLY A 115 4.71 15.58 -3.18
CA GLY A 115 4.70 14.24 -3.76
C GLY A 115 3.29 13.63 -3.81
N GLY A 116 2.41 14.07 -2.90
CA GLY A 116 1.07 13.54 -2.74
C GLY A 116 1.06 12.13 -2.14
N ILE A 117 -0.15 11.57 -1.98
CA ILE A 117 -0.36 10.22 -1.47
C ILE A 117 -1.03 9.38 -2.56
N THR A 118 -0.42 8.25 -2.92
CA THR A 118 -1.10 7.24 -3.74
C THR A 118 -2.15 6.51 -2.90
N VAL A 119 -3.42 6.78 -3.18
CA VAL A 119 -4.53 6.06 -2.58
C VAL A 119 -4.92 4.89 -3.47
N LYS A 120 -4.61 3.68 -3.03
CA LYS A 120 -5.00 2.45 -3.72
C LYS A 120 -6.53 2.29 -3.76
N LEU A 121 -7.14 2.31 -4.94
CA LEU A 121 -8.55 1.98 -5.09
C LEU A 121 -8.79 0.47 -5.11
N TYR A 122 -7.78 -0.31 -5.52
CA TYR A 122 -7.83 -1.77 -5.57
C TYR A 122 -6.98 -2.41 -4.46
N PRO A 123 -7.46 -3.47 -3.78
CA PRO A 123 -6.74 -4.08 -2.66
C PRO A 123 -5.58 -5.02 -3.08
N SER A 124 -4.79 -4.63 -4.07
CA SER A 124 -3.62 -5.33 -4.64
C SER A 124 -2.32 -4.50 -4.60
N CYS A 125 -1.22 -5.07 -5.09
CA CYS A 125 0.03 -4.36 -5.30
C CYS A 125 -0.17 -3.20 -6.30
N ALA A 126 0.45 -2.05 -6.04
CA ALA A 126 0.29 -0.85 -6.87
C ALA A 126 0.71 -1.08 -8.34
N ALA A 127 1.70 -1.97 -8.56
CA ALA A 127 2.15 -2.35 -9.89
C ALA A 127 1.06 -2.99 -10.77
N THR A 128 -0.05 -3.46 -10.18
CA THR A 128 -1.20 -4.01 -10.93
C THR A 128 -2.19 -2.93 -11.38
N HIS A 129 -2.14 -1.74 -10.78
CA HIS A 129 -3.19 -0.73 -10.89
C HIS A 129 -3.29 -0.10 -12.29
N PRO A 130 -2.18 0.23 -12.99
CA PRO A 130 -2.28 0.74 -14.35
C PRO A 130 -2.98 -0.24 -15.31
N THR A 131 -2.72 -1.54 -15.13
CA THR A 131 -3.36 -2.62 -15.91
C THR A 131 -4.82 -2.81 -15.55
N ILE A 132 -5.17 -2.83 -14.25
CA ILE A 132 -6.57 -2.91 -13.80
C ILE A 132 -7.38 -1.75 -14.39
N ASP A 133 -6.92 -0.52 -14.20
CA ASP A 133 -7.60 0.67 -14.72
C ASP A 133 -7.85 0.59 -16.22
N THR A 134 -6.79 0.28 -16.98
CA THR A 134 -6.87 0.21 -18.44
C THR A 134 -7.87 -0.85 -18.89
N LEU A 135 -7.89 -2.02 -18.23
CA LEU A 135 -8.81 -3.10 -18.61
C LEU A 135 -10.26 -2.81 -18.16
N LEU A 136 -10.46 -2.10 -17.05
CA LEU A 136 -11.78 -1.59 -16.66
C LEU A 136 -12.29 -0.57 -17.68
N ASP A 137 -11.45 0.36 -18.12
CA ASP A 137 -11.80 1.36 -19.14
C ASP A 137 -12.14 0.67 -20.47
N LEU A 138 -11.31 -0.27 -20.94
CA LEU A 138 -11.57 -1.02 -22.17
C LEU A 138 -12.83 -1.88 -22.08
N ARG A 139 -13.12 -2.44 -20.91
CA ARG A 139 -14.37 -3.16 -20.68
C ARG A 139 -15.59 -2.27 -20.80
N ALA A 140 -15.55 -1.07 -20.23
CA ALA A 140 -16.63 -0.10 -20.35
C ALA A 140 -16.75 0.47 -21.77
N GLU A 141 -15.63 0.72 -22.46
CA GLU A 141 -15.60 1.30 -23.81
C GLU A 141 -16.12 0.33 -24.88
N LEU A 142 -15.83 -0.97 -24.74
CA LEU A 142 -16.02 -1.97 -25.80
C LEU A 142 -16.95 -3.13 -25.42
N ASP A 143 -17.62 -3.04 -24.26
CA ASP A 143 -18.36 -4.15 -23.65
C ASP A 143 -17.52 -5.45 -23.59
N LEU A 144 -16.22 -5.29 -23.28
CA LEU A 144 -15.25 -6.37 -23.37
C LEU A 144 -15.57 -7.49 -22.35
N VAL A 145 -15.76 -8.70 -22.84
CA VAL A 145 -16.00 -9.90 -22.03
C VAL A 145 -14.84 -10.91 -22.14
N PRO A 146 -14.58 -11.73 -21.10
CA PRO A 146 -13.45 -12.67 -21.09
C PRO A 146 -13.39 -13.65 -22.27
N ASP A 147 -14.53 -14.03 -22.83
CA ASP A 147 -14.61 -15.00 -23.93
C ASP A 147 -14.15 -14.40 -25.26
N ALA A 148 -14.31 -13.08 -25.44
CA ALA A 148 -13.90 -12.36 -26.66
C ALA A 148 -12.38 -12.18 -26.76
N ILE A 149 -11.64 -12.35 -25.66
CA ILE A 149 -10.20 -12.12 -25.60
C ILE A 149 -9.45 -13.36 -26.09
N GLU A 150 -8.49 -13.19 -26.98
CA GLU A 150 -7.51 -14.22 -27.34
C GLU A 150 -6.33 -14.21 -26.37
N SER A 151 -5.73 -13.03 -26.14
CA SER A 151 -4.63 -12.84 -25.19
C SER A 151 -4.55 -11.42 -24.64
N ILE A 152 -3.89 -11.27 -23.49
CA ILE A 152 -3.51 -9.97 -22.92
C ILE A 152 -2.00 -9.99 -22.66
N GLU A 153 -1.25 -9.19 -23.40
CA GLU A 153 0.19 -9.00 -23.18
C GLU A 153 0.37 -7.69 -22.40
N VAL A 154 1.06 -7.75 -21.26
CA VAL A 154 1.30 -6.58 -20.40
C VAL A 154 2.79 -6.37 -20.26
N PHE A 155 3.31 -5.34 -20.91
CA PHE A 155 4.71 -4.95 -20.84
C PHE A 155 4.91 -3.96 -19.69
N VAL A 156 5.85 -4.27 -18.81
CA VAL A 156 6.12 -3.56 -17.55
C VAL A 156 7.61 -3.33 -17.39
N ASP A 157 7.99 -2.43 -16.47
CA ASP A 157 9.39 -2.21 -16.13
C ASP A 157 10.04 -3.47 -15.49
N PRO A 158 11.37 -3.63 -15.57
CA PRO A 158 12.07 -4.81 -15.04
C PRO A 158 11.92 -5.05 -13.53
N VAL A 159 11.50 -4.06 -12.73
CA VAL A 159 11.26 -4.22 -11.29
C VAL A 159 9.93 -4.92 -11.03
N THR A 160 8.91 -4.70 -11.87
CA THR A 160 7.56 -5.23 -11.66
C THR A 160 7.53 -6.76 -11.47
N PRO A 161 8.21 -7.59 -12.29
CA PRO A 161 8.27 -9.04 -12.09
C PRO A 161 8.92 -9.48 -10.77
N THR A 162 9.79 -8.66 -10.18
CA THR A 162 10.41 -8.95 -8.86
C THR A 162 9.45 -8.74 -7.69
N VAL A 163 8.33 -8.06 -7.93
CA VAL A 163 7.30 -7.74 -6.93
C VAL A 163 6.03 -8.55 -7.16
N LEU A 164 5.63 -8.74 -8.42
CA LEU A 164 4.44 -9.49 -8.82
C LEU A 164 4.80 -10.94 -9.14
N ILE A 165 5.20 -11.69 -8.12
CA ILE A 165 5.85 -12.99 -8.24
C ILE A 165 4.90 -14.19 -8.48
N TYR A 166 3.59 -13.96 -8.57
CA TYR A 166 2.60 -15.04 -8.72
C TYR A 166 1.86 -14.96 -10.04
N ASP A 167 2.11 -15.91 -10.94
CA ASP A 167 1.37 -15.99 -12.21
C ASP A 167 0.04 -16.74 -12.06
N ARG A 168 0.03 -17.77 -11.21
CA ARG A 168 -1.15 -18.61 -10.92
C ARG A 168 -1.42 -18.66 -9.41
N PRO A 169 -1.92 -17.57 -8.82
CA PRO A 169 -2.11 -17.47 -7.38
C PRO A 169 -3.13 -18.50 -6.88
N GLN A 170 -2.81 -19.16 -5.77
CA GLN A 170 -3.66 -20.16 -5.12
C GLN A 170 -4.43 -19.62 -3.91
N THR A 171 -4.08 -18.41 -3.45
CA THR A 171 -4.71 -17.75 -2.32
C THR A 171 -4.99 -16.27 -2.62
N GLY A 172 -5.93 -15.67 -1.90
CA GLY A 172 -6.20 -14.24 -2.01
C GLY A 172 -4.96 -13.37 -1.77
N LEU A 173 -4.08 -13.76 -0.83
CA LEU A 173 -2.83 -13.05 -0.58
C LEU A 173 -1.88 -13.10 -1.77
N GLN A 174 -1.76 -14.25 -2.45
CA GLN A 174 -0.99 -14.36 -3.69
C GLN A 174 -1.64 -13.56 -4.83
N GLY A 175 -2.99 -13.59 -4.92
CA GLY A 175 -3.75 -12.84 -5.94
C GLY A 175 -3.45 -11.35 -5.92
N LYS A 176 -3.23 -10.77 -4.73
CA LYS A 176 -2.82 -9.35 -4.56
C LYS A 176 -1.46 -9.01 -5.16
N PHE A 177 -0.62 -10.00 -5.43
CA PHE A 177 0.70 -9.88 -6.05
C PHE A 177 0.76 -10.62 -7.40
N SER A 178 -0.37 -10.76 -8.08
CA SER A 178 -0.49 -11.41 -9.39
C SER A 178 -1.05 -10.45 -10.43
N LEU A 179 -0.23 -10.05 -11.41
CA LEU A 179 -0.69 -9.25 -12.55
C LEU A 179 -1.73 -10.01 -13.37
N HIS A 180 -1.45 -11.29 -13.62
CA HIS A 180 -2.27 -12.22 -14.38
C HIS A 180 -3.70 -12.29 -13.84
N TYR A 181 -3.82 -12.55 -12.54
CA TYR A 181 -5.10 -12.60 -11.86
C TYR A 181 -5.82 -11.24 -11.86
N CYS A 182 -5.12 -10.16 -11.51
CA CYS A 182 -5.72 -8.83 -11.46
C CYS A 182 -6.26 -8.38 -12.83
N ALA A 183 -5.52 -8.65 -13.92
CA ALA A 183 -5.95 -8.36 -15.27
C ALA A 183 -7.20 -9.17 -15.67
N ALA A 184 -7.19 -10.48 -15.40
CA ALA A 184 -8.32 -11.35 -15.69
C ALA A 184 -9.58 -10.97 -14.90
N ALA A 185 -9.42 -10.68 -13.60
CA ALA A 185 -10.52 -10.26 -12.73
C ALA A 185 -11.14 -8.92 -13.17
N ALA A 186 -10.33 -7.97 -13.63
CA ALA A 186 -10.81 -6.67 -14.07
C ALA A 186 -11.77 -6.81 -15.26
N VAL A 187 -11.40 -7.63 -16.25
CA VAL A 187 -12.27 -7.94 -17.38
C VAL A 187 -13.46 -8.80 -16.97
N ALA A 188 -13.28 -9.80 -16.11
CA ALA A 188 -14.36 -10.72 -15.76
C ALA A 188 -15.48 -10.04 -14.95
N PHE A 189 -15.11 -9.21 -14.00
CA PHE A 189 -16.06 -8.61 -13.05
C PHE A 189 -16.45 -7.18 -13.43
N GLY A 190 -15.57 -6.40 -14.05
CA GLY A 190 -15.81 -4.98 -14.31
C GLY A 190 -15.69 -4.08 -13.07
N ASP A 191 -15.26 -4.64 -11.95
CA ASP A 191 -14.84 -3.94 -10.75
C ASP A 191 -13.85 -4.84 -9.96
N ILE A 192 -13.04 -4.23 -9.10
CA ILE A 192 -12.08 -4.93 -8.24
C ILE A 192 -12.22 -4.44 -6.80
N GLY A 193 -12.86 -5.25 -5.96
CA GLY A 193 -13.03 -5.01 -4.53
C GLY A 193 -12.30 -6.02 -3.66
N ILE A 194 -12.69 -6.09 -2.38
CA ILE A 194 -12.09 -7.00 -1.39
C ILE A 194 -12.50 -8.45 -1.70
N GLU A 195 -13.78 -8.62 -2.01
CA GLU A 195 -14.45 -9.86 -2.38
C GLU A 195 -13.84 -10.50 -3.63
N THR A 196 -13.26 -9.71 -4.54
CA THR A 196 -12.53 -10.23 -5.69
C THR A 196 -11.45 -11.20 -5.25
N PHE A 197 -10.71 -10.91 -4.17
CA PHE A 197 -9.61 -11.74 -3.68
C PHE A 197 -10.06 -12.88 -2.75
N GLU A 198 -11.36 -13.13 -2.61
CA GLU A 198 -11.87 -14.31 -1.91
C GLU A 198 -11.79 -15.54 -2.82
N LEU A 199 -11.56 -16.73 -2.22
CA LEU A 199 -11.27 -17.94 -2.99
C LEU A 199 -12.38 -18.29 -4.00
N ALA A 200 -13.65 -18.09 -3.61
CA ALA A 200 -14.79 -18.33 -4.48
C ALA A 200 -14.76 -17.45 -5.75
N ALA A 201 -14.47 -16.16 -5.61
CA ALA A 201 -14.33 -15.25 -6.74
C ALA A 201 -13.13 -15.63 -7.61
N MET A 202 -11.99 -15.97 -7.01
CA MET A 202 -10.79 -16.41 -7.73
C MET A 202 -10.99 -17.67 -8.56
N GLN A 203 -11.87 -18.57 -8.12
CA GLN A 203 -12.18 -19.84 -8.79
C GLN A 203 -13.28 -19.71 -9.86
N THR A 204 -13.78 -18.50 -10.14
CA THR A 204 -14.77 -18.27 -11.20
C THR A 204 -14.21 -18.73 -12.55
N PRO A 205 -14.93 -19.57 -13.32
CA PRO A 205 -14.41 -20.15 -14.57
C PRO A 205 -13.90 -19.12 -15.58
N SER A 206 -14.60 -17.99 -15.73
CA SER A 206 -14.18 -16.91 -16.64
C SER A 206 -12.84 -16.27 -16.24
N VAL A 207 -12.57 -16.15 -14.93
CA VAL A 207 -11.29 -15.68 -14.40
C VAL A 207 -10.20 -16.71 -14.64
N VAL A 208 -10.42 -17.96 -14.21
CA VAL A 208 -9.44 -19.05 -14.33
C VAL A 208 -9.00 -19.25 -15.79
N ASN A 209 -9.96 -19.23 -16.73
CA ASN A 209 -9.69 -19.37 -18.16
C ASN A 209 -8.98 -18.16 -18.78
N LEU A 210 -9.19 -16.95 -18.25
CA LEU A 210 -8.53 -15.75 -18.76
C LEU A 210 -7.12 -15.59 -18.19
N VAL A 211 -6.86 -16.00 -16.94
CA VAL A 211 -5.52 -15.95 -16.31
C VAL A 211 -4.46 -16.65 -17.17
N SER A 212 -4.78 -17.79 -17.78
CA SER A 212 -3.84 -18.52 -18.65
C SER A 212 -3.51 -17.84 -19.97
N ARG A 213 -4.28 -16.80 -20.35
CA ARG A 213 -4.11 -16.00 -21.57
C ARG A 213 -3.49 -14.63 -21.31
N VAL A 214 -3.19 -14.31 -20.05
CA VAL A 214 -2.42 -13.11 -19.68
C VAL A 214 -0.94 -13.46 -19.68
N VAL A 215 -0.09 -12.56 -20.15
CA VAL A 215 1.37 -12.69 -20.11
C VAL A 215 1.95 -11.37 -19.62
N MET A 216 2.80 -11.43 -18.59
CA MET A 216 3.61 -10.30 -18.13
C MET A 216 4.99 -10.32 -18.80
N CYS A 217 5.37 -9.23 -19.45
CA CYS A 217 6.64 -9.10 -20.17
C CYS A 217 7.47 -7.96 -19.57
N ALA A 218 8.72 -8.21 -19.19
CA ALA A 218 9.64 -7.14 -18.84
C ALA A 218 10.10 -6.41 -20.13
N ASP A 219 10.04 -5.09 -20.14
CA ASP A 219 10.47 -4.24 -21.26
C ASP A 219 11.29 -3.07 -20.70
N GLU A 220 12.58 -2.99 -21.06
CA GLU A 220 13.50 -1.95 -20.59
C GLU A 220 13.10 -0.54 -21.04
N ASN A 221 12.23 -0.41 -22.04
CA ASN A 221 11.72 0.88 -22.49
C ASN A 221 10.55 1.37 -21.63
N VAL A 222 9.87 0.49 -20.90
CA VAL A 222 8.80 0.86 -19.96
C VAL A 222 9.43 1.28 -18.63
N GLY A 223 9.07 2.46 -18.12
CA GLY A 223 9.57 2.93 -16.82
C GLY A 223 11.00 3.50 -16.81
N ARG A 224 11.68 3.60 -17.96
CA ARG A 224 13.11 3.99 -18.04
C ARG A 224 13.47 5.33 -17.38
N ASN A 225 12.55 6.29 -17.40
CA ASN A 225 12.78 7.67 -16.91
C ASN A 225 11.77 8.12 -15.85
N VAL A 226 11.06 7.18 -15.22
CA VAL A 226 10.06 7.48 -14.19
C VAL A 226 10.21 6.53 -13.00
N ALA A 227 9.48 6.79 -11.92
CA ALA A 227 9.42 5.85 -10.82
C ALA A 227 8.92 4.47 -11.30
N PRO A 228 9.54 3.35 -10.88
CA PRO A 228 9.15 2.02 -11.32
C PRO A 228 7.72 1.69 -10.88
N LEU A 229 7.11 0.65 -11.45
CA LEU A 229 5.79 0.13 -11.09
C LEU A 229 4.61 1.04 -11.44
N THR A 230 4.85 2.15 -12.17
CA THR A 230 3.82 3.15 -12.50
C THR A 230 3.31 3.05 -13.93
N GLN A 231 4.11 2.50 -14.85
CA GLN A 231 3.79 2.44 -16.27
C GLN A 231 3.53 1.02 -16.75
N ALA A 232 2.65 0.88 -17.74
CA ALA A 232 2.42 -0.36 -18.45
C ALA A 232 2.02 -0.10 -19.91
N ARG A 233 2.39 -1.01 -20.80
CA ARG A 233 1.85 -1.10 -22.16
C ARG A 233 1.02 -2.38 -22.26
N ILE A 234 -0.28 -2.23 -22.49
CA ILE A 234 -1.25 -3.32 -22.51
C ILE A 234 -1.68 -3.55 -23.96
N VAL A 235 -1.52 -4.79 -24.43
CA VAL A 235 -1.97 -5.23 -25.76
C VAL A 235 -3.03 -6.32 -25.55
N VAL A 236 -4.26 -6.04 -25.93
CA VAL A 236 -5.38 -6.98 -25.91
C VAL A 236 -5.66 -7.45 -27.33
N ARG A 237 -5.50 -8.75 -27.59
CA ARG A 237 -5.88 -9.38 -28.85
C ARG A 237 -7.25 -10.02 -28.68
N LEU A 238 -8.16 -9.74 -29.61
CA LEU A 238 -9.51 -10.29 -29.61
C LEU A 238 -9.61 -11.45 -30.59
N ARG A 239 -10.52 -12.39 -30.32
CA ARG A 239 -10.78 -13.55 -31.18
C ARG A 239 -11.35 -13.20 -32.55
N ASP A 240 -11.86 -11.99 -32.71
CA ASP A 240 -12.31 -11.45 -34.01
C ASP A 240 -11.16 -10.87 -34.86
N GLY A 241 -9.91 -10.95 -34.37
CA GLY A 241 -8.71 -10.46 -35.04
C GLY A 241 -8.34 -9.02 -34.72
N ARG A 242 -9.18 -8.26 -34.00
CA ARG A 242 -8.82 -6.90 -33.57
C ARG A 242 -7.73 -6.94 -32.51
N THR A 243 -6.85 -5.95 -32.55
CA THR A 243 -5.82 -5.72 -31.51
C THR A 243 -5.99 -4.31 -30.96
N ILE A 244 -6.03 -4.19 -29.65
CA ILE A 244 -6.15 -2.92 -28.93
C ILE A 244 -4.89 -2.73 -28.11
N GLU A 245 -4.26 -1.58 -28.26
CA GLU A 245 -3.06 -1.22 -27.51
C GLU A 245 -3.30 0.07 -26.72
N ARG A 246 -2.79 0.09 -25.49
CA ARG A 246 -2.80 1.26 -24.59
C ARG A 246 -1.46 1.35 -23.86
N PHE A 247 -0.89 2.54 -23.82
CA PHE A 247 0.21 2.88 -22.93
C PHE A 247 -0.33 3.77 -21.81
N VAL A 248 0.03 3.47 -20.57
CA VAL A 248 -0.48 4.18 -19.39
C VAL A 248 0.66 4.55 -18.44
N ASP A 249 0.58 5.75 -17.87
CA ASP A 249 1.40 6.25 -16.76
C ASP A 249 0.50 6.57 -15.57
N GLY A 250 0.61 5.77 -14.52
CA GLY A 250 -0.17 5.86 -13.29
C GLY A 250 -1.60 5.34 -13.40
N ALA A 251 -2.28 5.30 -12.26
CA ALA A 251 -3.66 4.82 -12.13
C ALA A 251 -4.51 5.83 -11.31
N ARG A 252 -5.83 5.66 -11.33
CA ARG A 252 -6.77 6.35 -10.45
C ARG A 252 -6.35 6.17 -9.00
N GLY A 253 -6.37 7.27 -8.24
CA GLY A 253 -5.84 7.37 -6.88
C GLY A 253 -4.37 7.77 -6.79
N TYR A 254 -3.62 7.84 -7.90
CA TYR A 254 -2.24 8.34 -7.89
C TYR A 254 -2.22 9.87 -7.82
N PRO A 255 -1.11 10.52 -7.40
CA PRO A 255 -1.05 11.98 -7.31
C PRO A 255 -1.45 12.73 -8.58
N LYS A 256 -1.12 12.20 -9.77
CA LYS A 256 -1.50 12.79 -11.07
C LYS A 256 -2.97 12.52 -11.48
N LYS A 257 -3.64 11.58 -10.82
CA LYS A 257 -5.03 11.15 -11.05
C LYS A 257 -5.71 10.89 -9.70
N PRO A 258 -5.83 11.89 -8.81
CA PRO A 258 -6.23 11.68 -7.43
C PRO A 258 -7.65 11.10 -7.36
N ALA A 259 -7.89 10.28 -6.34
CA ALA A 259 -9.23 9.77 -6.08
C ALA A 259 -10.16 10.92 -5.70
N THR A 260 -11.37 10.91 -6.25
CA THR A 260 -12.43 11.82 -5.88
C THR A 260 -12.88 11.57 -4.43
N SER A 261 -13.48 12.58 -3.80
CA SER A 261 -14.08 12.41 -2.46
C SER A 261 -15.14 11.31 -2.46
N GLY A 262 -15.88 11.12 -3.56
CA GLY A 262 -16.84 10.03 -3.73
C GLY A 262 -16.17 8.66 -3.63
N GLU A 263 -15.11 8.43 -4.40
CA GLU A 263 -14.34 7.17 -4.38
C GLU A 263 -13.71 6.91 -3.01
N LEU A 264 -13.13 7.93 -2.37
CA LEU A 264 -12.56 7.80 -1.02
C LEU A 264 -13.62 7.42 0.01
N ASN A 265 -14.78 8.06 -0.04
CA ASN A 265 -15.89 7.79 0.87
C ASN A 265 -16.49 6.41 0.64
N GLN A 266 -16.65 5.99 -0.61
CA GLN A 266 -17.13 4.65 -0.96
C GLN A 266 -16.13 3.59 -0.48
N LYS A 267 -14.84 3.76 -0.78
CA LYS A 267 -13.77 2.88 -0.31
C LYS A 267 -13.77 2.76 1.21
N PHE A 268 -13.89 3.88 1.94
CA PHE A 268 -13.94 3.85 3.40
C PHE A 268 -15.11 3.00 3.91
N ARG A 269 -16.30 3.17 3.30
CA ARG A 269 -17.48 2.37 3.66
C ARG A 269 -17.30 0.89 3.35
N SER A 270 -16.87 0.55 2.14
CA SER A 270 -16.63 -0.84 1.73
C SER A 270 -15.63 -1.56 2.63
N CYS A 271 -14.62 -0.86 3.16
CA CYS A 271 -13.71 -1.41 4.14
C CYS A 271 -14.31 -1.49 5.55
N GLY A 272 -14.89 -0.39 6.04
CA GLY A 272 -15.35 -0.26 7.42
C GLY A 272 -16.55 -1.14 7.75
N GLU A 273 -17.49 -1.30 6.82
CA GLU A 273 -18.72 -2.08 7.02
C GLU A 273 -18.46 -3.58 7.15
N ARG A 274 -17.26 -4.04 6.80
CA ARG A 274 -16.80 -5.41 7.05
C ARG A 274 -16.34 -5.65 8.49
N ALA A 275 -16.10 -4.59 9.27
CA ALA A 275 -15.51 -4.67 10.60
C ALA A 275 -16.43 -4.11 11.70
N ILE A 276 -17.17 -3.04 11.41
CA ILE A 276 -18.05 -2.37 12.37
C ILE A 276 -19.41 -2.03 11.73
N PRO A 277 -20.46 -1.79 12.53
CA PRO A 277 -21.78 -1.44 12.00
C PRO A 277 -21.75 -0.21 11.08
N ALA A 278 -22.55 -0.21 10.01
CA ALA A 278 -22.60 0.88 9.02
C ALA A 278 -22.88 2.27 9.62
N ALA A 279 -23.64 2.32 10.71
CA ALA A 279 -23.87 3.55 11.46
C ALA A 279 -22.57 4.11 12.09
N SER A 280 -21.71 3.23 12.65
CA SER A 280 -20.40 3.60 13.20
C SER A 280 -19.44 4.03 12.10
N VAL A 281 -19.44 3.34 10.95
CA VAL A 281 -18.66 3.74 9.76
C VAL A 281 -19.04 5.14 9.30
N SER A 282 -20.34 5.42 9.16
CA SER A 282 -20.82 6.72 8.72
C SER A 282 -20.43 7.84 9.68
N LYS A 283 -20.52 7.58 11.00
CA LYS A 283 -20.07 8.52 12.03
C LYS A 283 -18.56 8.74 12.00
N ALA A 284 -17.77 7.67 11.89
CA ALA A 284 -16.31 7.75 11.83
C ALA A 284 -15.84 8.52 10.58
N LEU A 285 -16.47 8.28 9.43
CA LEU A 285 -16.17 9.02 8.19
C LEU A 285 -16.45 10.51 8.34
N HIS A 286 -17.60 10.86 8.91
CA HIS A 286 -17.93 12.26 9.22
C HIS A 286 -16.89 12.87 10.17
N TYR A 287 -16.46 12.13 11.20
CA TYR A 287 -15.43 12.59 12.13
C TYR A 287 -14.09 12.85 11.46
N ILE A 288 -13.63 11.94 10.60
CA ILE A 288 -12.37 12.08 9.85
C ILE A 288 -12.40 13.32 8.94
N GLN A 289 -13.54 13.59 8.31
CA GLN A 289 -13.70 14.74 7.40
C GLN A 289 -13.67 16.10 8.11
N ASN A 290 -13.94 16.14 9.42
CA ASN A 290 -14.00 17.37 10.22
C ASN A 290 -12.95 17.38 11.35
N LEU A 291 -11.92 16.53 11.27
CA LEU A 291 -10.95 16.33 12.37
C LEU A 291 -10.11 17.60 12.68
N SER A 292 -10.02 18.53 11.72
CA SER A 292 -9.37 19.83 11.91
C SER A 292 -10.19 20.83 12.72
N ASP A 293 -11.48 20.58 12.89
CA ASP A 293 -12.44 21.54 13.40
C ASP A 293 -12.57 21.43 14.92
N GLU A 294 -12.97 22.52 15.57
CA GLU A 294 -13.20 22.51 17.02
C GLU A 294 -14.30 21.51 17.41
N GLY A 295 -14.05 20.75 18.50
CA GLY A 295 -15.00 19.75 19.01
C GLY A 295 -14.82 18.33 18.46
N TYR A 296 -13.86 18.12 17.54
CA TYR A 296 -13.46 16.80 17.08
C TYR A 296 -12.16 16.34 17.76
N SER A 297 -12.13 15.13 18.32
CA SER A 297 -10.92 14.54 18.90
C SER A 297 -10.59 13.15 18.34
N VAL A 298 -9.29 12.85 18.25
CA VAL A 298 -8.80 11.51 17.88
C VAL A 298 -9.28 10.45 18.88
N GLY A 299 -9.42 10.79 20.17
CA GLY A 299 -9.93 9.87 21.18
C GLY A 299 -11.36 9.40 20.89
N GLN A 300 -12.26 10.32 20.52
CA GLN A 300 -13.63 9.97 20.13
C GLN A 300 -13.66 9.14 18.85
N LEU A 301 -12.82 9.48 17.86
CA LEU A 301 -12.68 8.67 16.64
C LEU A 301 -12.25 7.23 16.97
N VAL A 302 -11.28 7.06 17.87
CA VAL A 302 -10.83 5.73 18.31
C VAL A 302 -11.98 4.95 18.94
N THR A 303 -12.75 5.56 19.85
CA THR A 303 -13.93 4.90 20.45
C THR A 303 -14.95 4.43 19.42
N MET A 304 -15.17 5.21 18.34
CA MET A 304 -16.10 4.82 17.26
C MET A 304 -15.58 3.66 16.42
N LEU A 305 -14.26 3.50 16.32
CA LEU A 305 -13.61 2.46 15.52
C LEU A 305 -13.34 1.18 16.33
N THR A 306 -13.49 1.20 17.65
CA THR A 306 -13.40 0.03 18.51
C THR A 306 -14.77 -0.60 18.71
N THR A 307 -14.93 -1.89 18.40
CA THR A 307 -16.12 -2.65 18.81
C THR A 307 -16.05 -2.88 20.33
N SER A 308 -17.12 -2.52 21.03
CA SER A 308 -17.23 -2.69 22.49
C SER A 308 -17.53 -4.14 22.90
N GLU A 309 -16.87 -5.13 22.29
CA GLU A 309 -17.15 -6.57 22.52
C GLU A 309 -16.03 -7.36 23.22
N THR A 310 -15.02 -6.71 23.78
CA THR A 310 -14.03 -7.42 24.62
C THR A 310 -13.83 -6.73 25.94
N CYS A 311 -14.80 -6.91 26.85
CA CYS A 311 -14.61 -7.10 28.30
C CYS A 311 -15.97 -7.26 29.01
N GLU A 312 -16.87 -8.12 28.50
CA GLU A 312 -17.80 -8.79 29.43
C GLU A 312 -17.07 -10.04 29.91
N GLU A 313 -16.57 -9.94 31.14
CA GLU A 313 -16.17 -11.07 31.95
C GLU A 313 -17.22 -12.17 31.78
N LYS A 314 -16.83 -13.31 31.21
CA LYS A 314 -17.50 -14.58 31.51
C LYS A 314 -17.20 -14.91 32.97
N GLY A 315 -17.85 -14.17 33.87
CA GLY A 315 -18.07 -14.55 35.23
C GLY A 315 -19.06 -15.71 35.27
N SER A 316 -18.72 -16.70 36.09
CA SER A 316 -19.63 -17.69 36.67
C SER A 316 -20.21 -18.78 35.73
N SER A 317 -19.50 -19.90 35.66
CA SER A 317 -19.95 -21.17 36.26
C SER A 317 -18.80 -22.16 36.36
#